data_AF-A0A944L7D5-F1
#
_entry.id   AF-A0A944L7D5-F1
#
_cell.length_a   1.000
_cell.length_b   1.000
_cell.length_c   1.000
_cell.angle_alpha   90.00
_cell.angle_beta   90.00
_cell.angle_gamma   90.00
#
_symmetry.space_group_name_H-M   'P 1'
#
loop_
_entity.id
_entity.type
_entity.pdbx_description
1 polymer ?
#
loop_
_entity_poly.entity_id
_entity_poly.type
_entity_poly.pdbx_seq_one_letter_code
_entity_poly.pdbx_strand_id
1 'polypeptide(L)' 'MPEVSEPLTPEQLAELQDAWAELSQAAEAAGVTSFHACGRDGKSWEGDVATVRGLAATLRKLGAEGQPGDTPDPAGR' A
#
# COMPACT_ATOMS: atom_id res chain seq x y z
N MET A 1 -10.34 -19.50 -20.39
CA MET A 1 -11.33 -18.41 -20.35
C MET A 1 -10.85 -17.47 -19.25
N PRO A 2 -10.61 -16.17 -19.49
CA PRO A 2 -10.16 -15.28 -18.42
C PRO A 2 -11.32 -15.14 -17.42
N GLU A 3 -11.04 -15.33 -16.12
CA GLU A 3 -12.02 -15.15 -15.06
C GLU A 3 -12.54 -13.73 -15.10
N VAL A 4 -13.85 -13.60 -15.31
CA VAL A 4 -14.58 -12.35 -15.13
C VAL A 4 -14.51 -12.04 -13.64
N SER A 5 -13.61 -11.15 -13.22
CA SER A 5 -13.66 -10.56 -11.89
C SER A 5 -15.09 -10.08 -11.66
N GLU A 6 -15.80 -10.72 -10.73
CA GLU A 6 -17.17 -10.37 -10.41
C GLU A 6 -17.25 -8.87 -10.13
N PRO A 7 -18.25 -8.16 -10.67
CA PRO A 7 -18.36 -6.73 -10.45
C PRO A 7 -18.49 -6.46 -8.95
N LEU A 8 -17.60 -5.61 -8.42
CA LEU A 8 -17.58 -5.26 -7.01
C LEU A 8 -18.95 -4.72 -6.60
N THR A 9 -19.50 -5.28 -5.52
CA THR A 9 -20.70 -4.73 -4.87
C THR A 9 -20.40 -3.31 -4.35
N PRO A 10 -21.41 -2.44 -4.19
CA PRO A 10 -21.20 -1.08 -3.70
C PRO A 10 -20.49 -1.01 -2.35
N GLU A 11 -20.73 -1.97 -1.44
CA GLU A 11 -20.03 -2.07 -0.15
C GLU A 11 -18.54 -2.37 -0.34
N GLN A 12 -18.20 -3.35 -1.19
CA GLN A 12 -16.80 -3.66 -1.54
C GLN A 12 -16.10 -2.49 -2.24
N LEU A 13 -16.82 -1.71 -3.05
CA LEU A 13 -16.26 -0.52 -3.69
C LEU A 13 -15.99 0.59 -2.67
N ALA A 14 -16.85 0.76 -1.66
CA ALA A 14 -16.60 1.68 -0.56
C ALA A 14 -15.37 1.27 0.26
N GLU A 15 -15.26 -0.02 0.61
CA GLU A 15 -14.10 -0.60 1.29
C GLU A 15 -12.81 -0.43 0.47
N LEU A 16 -12.90 -0.61 -0.86
CA LEU A 16 -11.77 -0.41 -1.76
C LEU A 16 -11.32 1.04 -1.80
N GLN A 17 -12.26 2.00 -1.85
CA GLN A 17 -11.93 3.42 -1.81
C GLN A 17 -11.30 3.83 -0.47
N ASP A 18 -11.78 3.30 0.64
CA ASP A 18 -11.17 3.50 1.97
C ASP A 18 -9.73 2.98 2.01
N ALA A 19 -9.51 1.74 1.53
CA ALA A 19 -8.18 1.16 1.42
C ALA A 19 -7.24 1.98 0.50
N TRP A 20 -7.76 2.55 -0.59
CA TRP A 20 -6.99 3.44 -1.45
C TRP A 20 -6.64 4.77 -0.79
N ALA A 21 -7.53 5.33 0.02
CA ALA A 21 -7.24 6.52 0.82
C ALA A 21 -6.16 6.24 1.89
N GLU A 22 -6.19 5.05 2.50
CA GLU A 22 -5.13 4.58 3.39
C GLU A 22 -3.78 4.44 2.67
N LEU A 23 -3.78 3.83 1.48
CA LEU A 23 -2.60 3.62 0.66
C LEU A 23 -1.96 4.95 0.24
N SER A 24 -2.76 5.91 -0.24
CA SER A 24 -2.27 7.23 -0.65
C SER A 24 -1.61 7.97 0.51
N GLN A 25 -2.25 8.00 1.69
CA GLN A 25 -1.64 8.62 2.88
C GLN A 25 -0.31 7.96 3.27
N ALA A 26 -0.25 6.63 3.21
CA ALA A 26 0.98 5.89 3.49
C ALA A 26 2.06 6.13 2.41
N ALA A 27 1.65 6.28 1.15
CA ALA A 27 2.54 6.60 0.03
C ALA A 27 3.19 7.97 0.21
N GLU A 28 2.39 8.99 0.53
CA GLU A 28 2.89 10.34 0.80
C GLU A 28 3.85 10.35 1.99
N ALA A 29 3.50 9.67 3.09
CA ALA A 29 4.37 9.54 4.25
C ALA A 29 5.70 8.81 3.94
N ALA A 30 5.69 7.87 3.00
CA ALA A 30 6.87 7.13 2.56
C ALA A 30 7.62 7.79 1.38
N GLY A 31 7.14 8.92 0.85
CA GLY A 31 7.72 9.57 -0.33
C GLY A 31 7.55 8.80 -1.65
N VAL A 32 6.59 7.87 -1.71
CA VAL A 32 6.27 7.10 -2.92
C VAL A 32 5.38 7.90 -3.85
N THR A 33 5.85 8.14 -5.06
CA THR A 33 5.17 8.98 -6.07
C THR A 33 4.42 8.18 -7.13
N SER A 34 4.70 6.88 -7.25
CA SER A 34 4.06 6.01 -8.24
C SER A 34 4.11 4.54 -7.83
N PHE A 35 3.05 3.81 -8.17
CA PHE A 35 3.00 2.35 -8.05
C PHE A 35 3.01 1.76 -9.45
N HIS A 36 3.94 0.85 -9.72
CA HIS A 36 3.94 0.09 -10.97
C HIS A 36 3.65 -1.38 -10.66
N ALA A 37 2.53 -1.88 -11.18
CA ALA A 37 2.28 -3.31 -11.17
C ALA A 37 3.17 -3.96 -12.23
N CYS A 38 4.01 -4.92 -11.84
CA CYS A 38 4.47 -5.93 -12.78
C CYS A 38 3.55 -7.13 -12.56
N GLY A 39 2.46 -7.19 -13.33
CA GLY A 39 1.48 -8.27 -13.19
C GLY A 39 2.13 -9.60 -13.54
N ARG A 40 2.34 -10.49 -12.55
CA ARG A 40 2.86 -11.84 -12.77
C ARG A 40 1.85 -12.76 -13.47
N ASP A 41 0.54 -12.46 -13.32
CA ASP A 41 -0.56 -13.28 -13.85
C ASP A 41 -1.67 -12.44 -14.52
N GLY A 42 -1.42 -11.16 -14.81
CA GLY A 42 -2.41 -10.26 -15.41
C GLY A 42 -3.56 -9.84 -14.48
N LYS A 43 -3.54 -10.24 -13.20
CA LYS A 43 -4.54 -9.85 -12.20
C LYS A 43 -4.18 -8.49 -11.60
N SER A 44 -5.04 -7.50 -11.79
CA SER A 44 -4.86 -6.15 -11.23
C SER A 44 -5.03 -6.17 -9.72
N TRP A 45 -3.97 -5.86 -8.99
CA TRP A 45 -4.01 -5.73 -7.52
C TRP A 45 -4.85 -4.54 -7.05
N GLU A 46 -5.06 -3.56 -7.93
CA GLU A 46 -5.80 -2.31 -7.67
C GLU A 46 -7.27 -2.53 -7.30
N GLY A 47 -7.84 -3.68 -7.69
CA GLY A 47 -9.21 -4.06 -7.39
C GLY A 47 -9.37 -4.97 -6.16
N ASP A 48 -8.28 -5.32 -5.48
CA ASP A 48 -8.28 -6.25 -4.35
C ASP A 48 -8.02 -5.51 -3.04
N VAL A 49 -9.06 -5.39 -2.19
CA VAL A 49 -9.02 -4.62 -0.94
C VAL A 49 -7.90 -5.11 -0.01
N ALA A 50 -7.72 -6.43 0.10
CA ALA A 50 -6.70 -7.02 0.95
C ALA A 50 -5.28 -6.67 0.46
N THR A 51 -5.06 -6.68 -0.85
CA THR A 51 -3.78 -6.31 -1.46
C THR A 51 -3.49 -4.83 -1.30
N VAL A 52 -4.48 -3.95 -1.55
CA VAL A 52 -4.33 -2.49 -1.37
C VAL A 52 -3.99 -2.15 0.10
N ARG A 53 -4.70 -2.76 1.08
CA ARG A 53 -4.38 -2.58 2.51
C ARG A 53 -3.00 -3.15 2.88
N GLY A 54 -2.62 -4.29 2.31
CA GLY A 54 -1.28 -4.88 2.52
C GLY A 54 -0.15 -3.95 2.06
N LEU A 55 -0.33 -3.29 0.91
CA LEU A 55 0.61 -2.28 0.41
C LEU A 55 0.65 -1.05 1.32
N ALA A 56 -0.51 -0.55 1.77
CA ALA A 56 -0.57 0.58 2.71
C ALA A 56 0.19 0.27 4.01
N ALA A 57 0.00 -0.93 4.57
CA ALA A 57 0.73 -1.37 5.76
C ALA A 57 2.24 -1.48 5.52
N THR A 58 2.66 -1.91 4.32
CA THR A 58 4.07 -1.98 3.94
C THR A 58 4.70 -0.59 3.85
N LEU A 59 4.01 0.36 3.23
CA LEU A 59 4.47 1.75 3.12
C LEU A 59 4.56 2.43 4.48
N ARG A 60 3.60 2.19 5.38
CA ARG A 60 3.67 2.70 6.76
C ARG A 60 4.91 2.21 7.49
N LYS A 61 5.31 0.95 7.29
CA LYS A 61 6.56 0.41 7.86
C LYS A 61 7.77 1.11 7.25
N LEU A 62 7.83 1.24 5.93
CA LEU A 62 8.93 1.92 5.24
C LEU A 62 9.07 3.40 5.65
N GLY A 63 7.96 4.13 5.77
CA GLY A 63 7.96 5.52 6.25
C GLY A 63 8.36 5.64 7.73
N ALA A 64 8.06 4.63 8.56
CA ALA A 64 8.53 4.58 9.95
C ALA A 64 10.02 4.23 10.06
N GLU A 65 10.53 3.35 9.19
CA GLU A 65 11.94 2.95 9.11
C GLU A 65 12.83 4.05 8.49
N GLY A 66 12.27 4.87 7.60
CA GLY A 66 12.94 5.99 6.95
C GLY A 66 13.04 7.26 7.79
N GLN A 67 12.58 7.26 9.05
CA GLN A 67 12.78 8.38 9.96
C GLN A 67 14.17 8.26 10.61
N PRO A 68 15.16 9.12 10.27
CA PRO A 68 16.45 9.15 10.94
C PRO A 68 16.28 9.76 12.34
N GLY A 69 15.78 8.95 13.27
CA GLY A 69 15.56 9.32 14.66
C GLY A 69 16.01 8.27 15.67
N ASP A 70 16.49 7.09 15.23
CA ASP A 70 16.97 6.02 16.12
C ASP A 70 18.33 5.49 15.66
N THR A 71 19.32 6.38 15.60
CA THR A 71 20.68 5.95 15.95
C THR A 71 20.86 6.28 17.42
N PRO A 72 20.87 5.30 18.36
CA PRO A 72 21.40 5.57 19.68
C PRO A 72 22.87 5.99 19.49
N ASP A 73 23.17 7.24 19.85
CA ASP A 73 24.52 7.76 19.93
C ASP A 73 25.38 6.82 20.79
N PRO A 74 26.45 6.22 20.25
CA PRO A 74 27.41 5.49 21.06
C PRO A 74 28.74 6.23 21.02
N ALA A 75 28.83 7.47 21.50
CA ALA A 75 30.13 8.11 21.67
C ALA A 75 30.17 9.24 22.72
N GLY A 76 29.71 8.95 23.93
CA GLY A 76 30.17 9.64 25.14
C GLY A 76 31.34 8.89 25.78
N ARG A 77 32.58 9.08 25.30
CA ARG A 77 33.81 8.82 26.08
C ARG A 77 35.03 9.56 25.56
#